data_AF-A0A7J7MQN7-F1
#
_entry.id   AF-A0A7J7MQN7-F1
#
_cell.length_a   1.000
_cell.length_b   1.000
_cell.length_c   1.000
_cell.angle_alpha   90.00
_cell.angle_beta   90.00
_cell.angle_gamma   90.00
#
_symmetry.space_group_name_H-M   'P 1'
#
loop_
_entity.id
_entity.type
_entity.pdbx_description
1 polymer ?
#
loop_
_entity_poly.entity_id
_entity_poly.type
_entity_poly.pdbx_seq_one_letter_code
_entity_poly.pdbx_strand_id
1 'polypeptide(L)'
;MTSKVKALNHGAKKSTFANLLQPKSMDLSLLPIPTMRGDFPSIRILEAGFLRGMERYKFSLIGRLDLMKVKLAIARTEAMNKQNLTGNCQFIPLGKGYFTIFLDNEADKLRIWGGGPWHIEGQLLRVTMWTPDFDINK
;
A
#
# COMPACT_ATOMS: atom_id res chain seq x y z
N MET A 1 -25.72 -53.40 -4.57
CA MET A 1 -24.27 -53.48 -4.25
C MET A 1 -23.69 -52.09 -4.41
N THR A 2 -23.22 -51.53 -3.31
CA THR A 2 -22.73 -50.15 -3.14
C THR A 2 -21.31 -50.01 -3.70
N SER A 3 -21.01 -48.92 -4.41
CA SER A 3 -19.62 -48.50 -4.61
C SER A 3 -19.46 -47.00 -4.39
N LYS A 4 -18.45 -46.68 -3.58
CA LYS A 4 -18.21 -45.42 -2.87
C LYS A 4 -17.62 -44.36 -3.81
N VAL A 5 -18.20 -43.16 -3.80
CA VAL A 5 -17.57 -41.95 -4.36
C VAL A 5 -16.49 -41.49 -3.37
N LYS A 6 -15.23 -41.48 -3.81
CA LYS A 6 -14.08 -41.02 -3.03
C LYS A 6 -14.01 -39.49 -3.12
N ALA A 7 -14.36 -38.81 -2.03
CA ALA A 7 -14.21 -37.36 -1.93
C ALA A 7 -12.72 -36.97 -1.95
N LEU A 8 -12.33 -36.12 -2.90
CA LEU A 8 -11.02 -35.46 -2.93
C LEU A 8 -11.02 -34.31 -1.92
N ASN A 9 -10.50 -34.58 -0.71
CA ASN A 9 -10.21 -33.58 0.30
C ASN A 9 -9.11 -32.62 -0.20
N HIS A 10 -9.49 -31.42 -0.65
CA HIS A 10 -8.57 -30.29 -0.76
C HIS A 10 -8.53 -29.56 0.59
N GLY A 11 -7.87 -30.18 1.57
CA GLY A 11 -7.49 -29.49 2.80
C GLY A 11 -6.39 -28.49 2.48
N ALA A 12 -6.75 -27.20 2.38
CA ALA A 12 -5.76 -26.12 2.33
C ALA A 12 -4.87 -26.21 3.58
N LYS A 13 -3.59 -26.50 3.38
CA LYS A 13 -2.59 -26.57 4.47
C LYS A 13 -2.53 -25.23 5.17
N LYS A 14 -3.02 -25.17 6.41
CA LYS A 14 -2.90 -23.98 7.27
C LYS A 14 -1.41 -23.75 7.58
N SER A 15 -0.88 -22.60 7.18
CA SER A 15 0.48 -22.20 7.50
C SER A 15 0.63 -22.03 9.02
N THR A 16 1.56 -22.75 9.63
CA THR A 16 1.84 -22.75 11.08
C THR A 16 3.03 -21.82 11.38
N PHE A 17 3.15 -21.33 12.62
CA PHE A 17 4.27 -20.47 13.05
C PHE A 17 5.66 -21.11 12.79
N ALA A 18 5.75 -22.44 12.91
CA ALA A 18 6.95 -23.20 12.56
C ALA A 18 7.39 -23.01 11.09
N ASN A 19 6.46 -22.77 10.15
CA ASN A 19 6.80 -22.49 8.74
C ASN A 19 7.42 -21.11 8.54
N LEU A 20 7.19 -20.15 9.44
CA LEU A 20 7.81 -18.82 9.40
C LEU A 20 9.26 -18.82 9.90
N LEU A 21 9.60 -19.80 10.74
CA LEU A 21 10.95 -19.99 11.28
C LEU A 21 11.85 -20.81 10.35
N GLN A 22 11.30 -21.39 9.28
CA GLN A 22 12.12 -22.04 8.27
C GLN A 22 12.98 -20.99 7.59
N PRO A 23 14.31 -21.15 7.56
CA PRO A 23 15.18 -20.23 6.86
C PRO A 23 14.80 -20.23 5.39
N LYS A 24 14.17 -19.14 4.95
CA LYS A 24 13.84 -18.93 3.54
C LYS A 24 15.16 -18.61 2.84
N SER A 25 15.86 -19.64 2.38
CA SER A 25 17.12 -19.49 1.66
C SER A 25 16.86 -18.75 0.35
N MET A 26 17.33 -17.51 0.26
CA MET A 26 17.36 -16.76 -0.99
C MET A 26 18.72 -16.98 -1.64
N ASP A 27 18.71 -17.34 -2.92
CA ASP A 27 19.94 -17.41 -3.71
C ASP A 27 20.51 -16.00 -3.89
N LEU A 28 21.66 -15.74 -3.27
CA LEU A 28 22.33 -14.45 -3.31
C LEU A 28 22.83 -14.09 -4.72
N SER A 29 23.01 -15.08 -5.60
CA SER A 29 23.40 -14.84 -6.99
C SER A 29 22.31 -14.15 -7.82
N LEU A 30 21.06 -14.16 -7.35
CA LEU A 30 19.93 -13.48 -7.97
C LEU A 30 19.82 -11.99 -7.60
N LEU A 31 20.62 -11.53 -6.62
CA LEU A 31 20.62 -10.12 -6.23
C LEU A 31 21.29 -9.26 -7.31
N PRO A 32 20.81 -8.02 -7.54
CA PRO A 32 21.46 -7.12 -8.47
C PRO A 32 22.90 -6.81 -8.01
N ILE A 33 23.85 -6.88 -8.93
CA ILE A 33 25.25 -6.54 -8.67
C ILE A 33 25.32 -5.06 -8.29
N PRO A 34 25.90 -4.69 -7.14
CA PRO A 34 26.11 -3.31 -6.75
C PRO A 34 27.00 -2.56 -7.76
N THR A 35 26.68 -1.30 -8.01
CA THR A 35 27.43 -0.35 -8.85
C THR A 35 27.87 0.87 -8.05
N MET A 36 28.85 1.64 -8.53
CA MET A 36 29.21 2.93 -7.92
C MET A 36 28.47 4.08 -8.61
N ARG A 37 27.85 4.97 -7.83
CA ARG A 37 27.32 6.27 -8.30
C ARG A 37 28.05 7.37 -7.53
N GLY A 38 29.10 7.93 -8.15
CA GLY A 38 30.08 8.75 -7.44
C GLY A 38 30.76 7.91 -6.36
N ASP A 39 30.81 8.41 -5.13
CA ASP A 39 31.41 7.72 -3.98
C ASP A 39 30.44 6.76 -3.26
N PHE A 40 29.21 6.60 -3.77
CA PHE A 40 28.19 5.80 -3.11
C PHE A 40 27.97 4.45 -3.79
N PRO A 41 28.00 3.33 -3.04
CA PRO A 41 27.50 2.07 -3.55
C PRO A 41 26.00 2.19 -3.82
N SER A 42 25.58 1.65 -4.94
CA SER A 42 24.23 1.77 -5.48
C SER A 42 23.80 0.45 -6.08
N ILE A 43 22.49 0.21 -6.16
CA ILE A 43 21.93 -0.88 -6.95
C ILE A 43 21.05 -0.28 -8.03
N ARG A 44 21.13 -0.82 -9.24
CA ARG A 44 20.23 -0.40 -10.32
C ARG A 44 18.89 -1.10 -10.14
N ILE A 45 17.86 -0.32 -9.85
CA ILE A 45 16.49 -0.79 -9.98
C ILE A 45 16.16 -0.81 -11.47
N LEU A 46 15.79 -1.97 -12.00
CA LEU A 46 15.34 -2.09 -13.38
C LEU A 46 14.03 -1.31 -13.57
N GLU A 47 13.90 -0.63 -14.71
CA GLU A 47 12.72 0.16 -15.06
C GLU A 47 11.43 -0.67 -14.93
N ALA A 48 11.44 -1.91 -15.42
CA ALA A 48 10.29 -2.82 -15.29
C ALA A 48 9.92 -3.12 -13.83
N GLY A 49 10.90 -3.15 -12.91
CA GLY A 49 10.66 -3.29 -11.49
C GLY A 49 10.06 -2.02 -10.87
N PHE A 50 10.58 -0.86 -11.29
CA PHE A 50 10.04 0.44 -10.91
C PHE A 50 8.58 0.59 -11.35
N LEU A 51 8.28 0.40 -12.64
CA LEU A 51 6.93 0.48 -13.21
C LEU A 51 5.95 -0.51 -12.58
N ARG A 52 6.40 -1.73 -12.25
CA ARG A 52 5.58 -2.70 -11.51
C ARG A 52 5.28 -2.21 -10.09
N GLY A 53 6.24 -1.56 -9.46
CA GLY A 53 6.05 -0.93 -8.15
C GLY A 53 4.98 0.15 -8.23
N MET A 54 5.06 1.00 -9.25
CA MET A 54 4.17 2.11 -9.58
C MET A 54 2.74 1.68 -9.86
N GLU A 55 2.55 0.60 -10.62
CA GLU A 55 1.24 0.05 -10.96
C GLU A 55 0.39 -0.29 -9.72
N ARG A 56 1.03 -0.67 -8.61
CA ARG A 56 0.34 -0.93 -7.34
C ARG A 56 -0.32 0.31 -6.74
N TYR A 57 0.16 1.50 -7.09
CA TYR A 57 -0.33 2.77 -6.56
C TYR A 57 -1.30 3.49 -7.51
N LYS A 58 -1.70 2.89 -8.64
CA LYS A 58 -2.57 3.57 -9.63
C LYS A 58 -3.92 4.06 -9.10
N PHE A 59 -4.43 3.42 -8.05
CA PHE A 59 -5.67 3.83 -7.38
C PHE A 59 -5.44 4.69 -6.14
N SER A 60 -4.18 4.96 -5.80
CA SER A 60 -3.83 5.75 -4.62
C SER A 60 -4.14 7.22 -4.82
N LEU A 61 -4.27 7.92 -3.70
CA LEU A 61 -4.42 9.37 -3.62
C LEU A 61 -3.36 9.93 -2.66
N ILE A 62 -3.13 11.23 -2.72
CA ILE A 62 -2.31 11.95 -1.74
C ILE A 62 -3.25 12.74 -0.83
N GLY A 63 -3.13 12.51 0.47
CA GLY A 63 -3.80 13.28 1.51
C GLY A 63 -2.86 14.30 2.16
N ARG A 64 -3.42 15.44 2.56
CA ARG A 64 -2.70 16.45 3.34
C ARG A 64 -3.55 16.92 4.53
N LEU A 65 -2.97 16.78 5.73
CA LEU A 65 -3.49 17.28 7.01
C LEU A 65 -2.36 17.90 7.83
N ASP A 66 -2.66 18.82 8.74
CA ASP A 66 -1.71 19.24 9.77
C ASP A 66 -1.62 18.15 10.85
N LEU A 67 -0.64 17.26 10.67
CA LEU A 67 -0.42 16.11 11.55
C LEU A 67 0.17 16.47 12.92
N MET A 68 0.55 17.74 13.15
CA MET A 68 0.89 18.23 14.48
C MET A 68 -0.35 18.38 15.37
N LYS A 69 -1.51 18.65 14.74
CA LYS A 69 -2.79 18.82 15.41
C LYS A 69 -3.64 17.56 15.38
N VAL A 70 -3.52 16.75 14.33
CA VAL A 70 -4.34 15.54 14.13
C VAL A 70 -3.47 14.33 13.90
N LYS A 71 -3.59 13.33 14.77
CA LYS A 71 -2.85 12.07 14.60
C LYS A 71 -3.36 11.34 13.36
N LEU A 72 -2.43 10.86 12.52
CA LEU A 72 -2.78 10.10 11.31
C LEU A 72 -3.64 8.87 11.61
N ALA A 73 -3.48 8.24 12.77
CA ALA A 73 -4.31 7.13 13.21
C ALA A 73 -5.80 7.52 13.36
N ILE A 74 -6.07 8.71 13.90
CA ILE A 74 -7.44 9.23 14.03
C ILE A 74 -8.00 9.52 12.64
N ALA A 75 -7.21 10.21 11.79
CA ALA A 75 -7.60 10.49 10.41
C ALA A 75 -7.93 9.21 9.64
N ARG A 76 -7.15 8.14 9.84
CA ARG A 76 -7.43 6.82 9.27
C ARG A 76 -8.75 6.29 9.78
N THR A 77 -8.98 6.24 11.09
CA THR A 77 -10.22 5.70 11.65
C THR A 77 -11.44 6.48 11.17
N GLU A 78 -11.40 7.81 11.18
CA GLU A 78 -12.54 8.62 10.71
C GLU A 78 -12.79 8.49 9.20
N ALA A 79 -11.73 8.50 8.39
CA ALA A 79 -11.86 8.32 6.94
C ALA A 79 -12.41 6.92 6.61
N MET A 80 -11.96 5.89 7.31
CA MET A 80 -12.42 4.51 7.11
C MET A 80 -13.87 4.31 7.59
N ASN A 81 -14.24 4.85 8.74
CA ASN A 81 -15.58 4.65 9.30
C ASN A 81 -16.67 5.35 8.48
N LYS A 82 -16.34 6.45 7.80
CA LYS A 82 -17.27 7.20 6.94
C LYS A 82 -17.43 6.59 5.54
N GLN A 83 -16.56 5.66 5.18
CA GLN A 83 -16.45 5.14 3.83
C GLN A 83 -16.72 3.64 3.85
N ASN A 84 -17.80 3.19 3.21
CA ASN A 84 -18.05 1.77 2.95
C ASN A 84 -17.07 1.27 1.87
N LEU A 85 -15.77 1.29 2.18
CA LEU A 85 -14.71 0.79 1.31
C LEU A 85 -14.82 -0.72 1.21
N THR A 86 -14.67 -1.22 -0.02
CA THR A 86 -14.75 -2.66 -0.30
C THR A 86 -13.38 -3.33 -0.27
N GLY A 87 -12.32 -2.55 -0.45
CA GLY A 87 -10.95 -3.04 -0.51
C GLY A 87 -10.08 -2.55 0.64
N ASN A 88 -8.79 -2.88 0.54
CA ASN A 88 -7.79 -2.49 1.51
C ASN A 88 -7.45 -1.00 1.39
N CYS A 89 -7.34 -0.34 2.53
CA CYS A 89 -6.96 1.06 2.62
C CYS A 89 -5.87 1.27 3.69
N GLN A 90 -4.78 1.89 3.25
CA GLN A 90 -3.63 2.18 4.10
C GLN A 90 -3.21 3.64 3.98
N PHE A 91 -2.73 4.19 5.09
CA PHE A 91 -2.24 5.56 5.17
C PHE A 91 -0.73 5.49 5.39
N ILE A 92 0.04 5.96 4.40
CA ILE A 92 1.51 5.85 4.40
C ILE A 92 2.09 7.26 4.53
N PRO A 93 2.73 7.62 5.65
CA PRO A 93 3.32 8.95 5.83
C PRO A 93 4.38 9.26 4.76
N LEU A 94 4.32 10.46 4.18
CA LEU A 94 5.34 11.00 3.27
C LEU A 94 6.15 12.15 3.88
N GLY A 95 5.68 12.71 5.02
CA GLY A 95 6.30 13.83 5.73
C GLY A 95 5.55 15.15 5.57
N LYS A 96 5.89 16.17 6.36
CA LYS A 96 5.27 17.53 6.36
C LYS A 96 3.73 17.56 6.26
N GLY A 97 3.06 16.56 6.85
CA GLY A 97 1.61 16.42 6.82
C GLY A 97 1.02 15.69 5.61
N TYR A 98 1.84 15.31 4.63
CA TYR A 98 1.44 14.51 3.49
C TYR A 98 1.50 13.02 3.80
N PHE A 99 0.59 12.27 3.18
CA PHE A 99 0.55 10.82 3.23
C PHE A 99 -0.13 10.26 1.97
N THR A 100 0.26 9.06 1.57
CA THR A 100 -0.46 8.30 0.56
C THR A 100 -1.67 7.63 1.19
N ILE A 101 -2.84 7.79 0.56
CA ILE A 101 -4.01 6.95 0.78
C ILE A 101 -3.92 5.82 -0.25
N PHE A 102 -3.36 4.70 0.16
CA PHE A 102 -3.22 3.52 -0.67
C PHE A 102 -4.54 2.78 -0.76
N LEU A 103 -4.99 2.51 -1.98
CA LEU A 103 -6.24 1.81 -2.30
C LEU A 103 -5.94 0.73 -3.33
N ASP A 104 -6.61 -0.41 -3.22
CA ASP A 104 -6.42 -1.56 -4.12
C ASP A 104 -7.42 -1.60 -5.29
N ASN A 105 -8.43 -0.73 -5.31
CA ASN A 105 -9.45 -0.69 -6.34
C ASN A 105 -9.91 0.73 -6.70
N GLU A 106 -10.47 0.86 -7.90
CA GLU A 106 -10.92 2.13 -8.46
C GLU A 106 -12.19 2.68 -7.81
N ALA A 107 -13.13 1.81 -7.43
CA ALA A 107 -14.39 2.22 -6.84
C ALA A 107 -14.18 2.99 -5.53
N ASP A 108 -13.26 2.52 -4.69
CA ASP A 108 -12.87 3.16 -3.44
C ASP A 108 -12.12 4.47 -3.68
N LYS A 109 -11.25 4.53 -4.70
CA LYS A 109 -10.61 5.79 -5.14
C LYS A 109 -11.66 6.83 -5.49
N LEU A 110 -12.63 6.47 -6.34
CA LEU A 110 -13.68 7.37 -6.78
C LEU A 110 -14.57 7.82 -5.61
N ARG A 111 -14.83 6.94 -4.64
CA ARG A 111 -15.61 7.27 -3.45
C ARG A 111 -14.90 8.29 -2.55
N ILE A 112 -13.60 8.13 -2.34
CA ILE A 112 -12.80 9.08 -1.54
C ILE A 112 -12.62 10.41 -2.30
N TRP A 113 -12.32 10.34 -3.60
CA TRP A 113 -12.13 11.52 -4.44
C TRP A 113 -13.41 12.36 -4.57
N GLY A 114 -14.55 11.70 -4.85
CA GLY A 114 -15.82 12.37 -5.13
C GLY A 114 -16.67 12.69 -3.90
N GLY A 115 -16.47 12.02 -2.77
CA GLY A 115 -17.32 12.22 -1.57
C GLY A 115 -16.90 13.41 -0.69
N GLY A 116 -15.84 14.14 -1.04
CA GLY A 116 -15.39 15.32 -0.29
C GLY A 116 -16.36 16.50 -0.42
N PRO A 117 -16.15 17.59 0.35
CA PRO A 117 -15.00 17.85 1.23
C PRO A 117 -15.04 17.08 2.55
N TRP A 118 -13.88 16.59 2.98
CA TRP A 118 -13.75 15.79 4.20
C TRP A 118 -13.20 16.63 5.35
N HIS A 119 -13.93 16.67 6.46
CA HIS A 119 -13.45 17.26 7.70
C HIS A 119 -13.07 16.16 8.68
N ILE A 120 -11.84 16.25 9.19
CA ILE A 120 -11.27 15.35 10.19
C ILE A 120 -10.76 16.23 11.32
N GLU A 121 -11.34 16.08 12.51
CA GLU A 121 -10.93 16.84 13.71
C GLU A 121 -10.85 18.36 13.44
N GLY A 122 -11.86 18.89 12.75
CA GLY A 122 -11.95 20.31 12.39
C GLY A 122 -11.01 20.79 11.27
N GLN A 123 -10.20 19.90 10.69
CA GLN A 123 -9.35 20.22 9.55
C GLN A 123 -9.93 19.67 8.24
N LEU A 124 -9.82 20.46 7.17
CA LEU A 124 -10.10 20.00 5.83
C LEU A 124 -8.99 19.07 5.35
N LEU A 125 -9.33 17.81 5.08
CA LEU A 125 -8.46 16.87 4.38
C LEU A 125 -8.42 17.28 2.90
N ARG A 126 -7.25 17.75 2.47
CA ARG A 126 -7.00 17.97 1.04
C ARG A 126 -6.59 16.64 0.41
N VAL A 127 -7.18 16.34 -0.73
CA VAL A 127 -6.91 15.13 -1.50
C VAL A 127 -6.50 15.52 -2.90
N THR A 128 -5.41 14.94 -3.42
CA THR A 128 -4.96 15.08 -4.80
C THR A 128 -4.74 13.71 -5.42
N MET A 129 -4.76 13.64 -6.76
CA MET A 129 -4.36 12.41 -7.45
C MET A 129 -2.91 12.07 -7.10
N TRP A 130 -2.64 10.79 -6.91
CA TRP A 130 -1.28 10.32 -6.72
C TRP A 130 -0.51 10.37 -8.05
N THR A 131 0.76 10.77 -7.99
CA THR A 131 1.65 10.79 -9.16
C THR A 131 3.03 10.20 -8.80
N PRO A 132 3.75 9.64 -9.78
CA PRO A 132 5.11 9.09 -9.59
C PRO A 132 6.12 10.10 -9.07
N ASP A 133 5.94 11.33 -9.51
CA ASP A 133 6.84 12.46 -9.38
C ASP A 133 6.35 13.41 -8.28
N PHE A 134 5.53 12.91 -7.36
CA PHE A 134 5.07 13.67 -6.22
C PHE A 134 6.28 14.21 -5.43
N ASP A 135 6.36 15.53 -5.34
CA ASP A 135 7.38 16.24 -4.59
C ASP A 135 6.72 17.06 -3.49
N ILE A 136 7.17 16.82 -2.25
CA ILE A 136 6.68 17.49 -1.06
C ILE A 136 7.11 18.96 -0.95
N ASN A 137 8.05 19.39 -1.79
CA ASN A 137 8.62 20.74 -1.80
C ASN A 137 8.21 21.57 -3.04
N LYS A 138 7.52 20.96 -4.00
CA LYS A 138 6.84 21.71 -5.07
C LYS A 138 5.51 22.25 -4.55
#